data_AF-A0A2R6LMM4-F1
#
_entry.id   AF-A0A2R6LMM4-F1
#
_cell.length_a   1.000
_cell.length_b   1.000
_cell.length_c   1.000
_cell.angle_alpha   90.00
_cell.angle_beta   90.00
_cell.angle_gamma   90.00
#
_symmetry.space_group_name_H-M   'P 1'
#
loop_
_entity.id
_entity.type
_entity.pdbx_description
1 polymer ?
#
loop_
_entity_poly.entity_id
_entity_poly.type
_entity_poly.pdbx_seq_one_letter_code
_entity_poly.pdbx_strand_id
1 'polypeptide(L)'
;MHRASDQVEHEVWIAEIEAAAERLDLGTQARSYAVELFLSDVPESDRSKRATMAASVYAASLIAGERRSQTRVAEACDVSRLTIQSRWKGLIDDAGLSPPSW
;
A
#
# COMPACT_ATOMS: atom_id res chain seq x y z
N MET A 1 20.94 10.13 -15.61
CA MET A 1 20.11 11.22 -15.03
C MET A 1 18.77 10.72 -14.47
N HIS A 2 18.49 9.40 -14.46
CA HIS A 2 17.20 8.84 -14.04
C HIS A 2 17.06 8.64 -12.51
N ARG A 3 18.12 8.18 -11.83
CA ARG A 3 18.07 7.82 -10.40
C ARG A 3 17.57 8.91 -9.45
N ALA A 4 17.89 10.17 -9.70
CA ALA A 4 17.46 11.26 -8.82
C ALA A 4 15.95 11.54 -8.95
N SER A 5 15.40 11.41 -10.17
CA SER A 5 13.96 11.52 -10.41
C SER A 5 13.20 10.37 -9.78
N ASP A 6 13.70 9.14 -9.92
CA ASP A 6 13.07 7.95 -9.35
C ASP A 6 13.04 8.03 -7.81
N GLN A 7 14.12 8.53 -7.20
CA GLN A 7 14.19 8.67 -5.75
C GLN A 7 13.23 9.74 -5.21
N VAL A 8 13.14 10.90 -5.86
CA VAL A 8 12.16 11.94 -5.50
C VAL A 8 10.73 11.44 -5.69
N GLU A 9 10.46 10.68 -6.74
CA GLU A 9 9.15 10.09 -6.96
C GLU A 9 8.80 9.08 -5.85
N HIS A 10 9.75 8.22 -5.47
CA HIS A 10 9.54 7.27 -4.38
C HIS A 10 9.25 8.00 -3.05
N GLU A 11 9.94 9.10 -2.77
CA GLU A 11 9.69 9.93 -1.58
C GLU A 11 8.26 10.46 -1.53
N VAL A 12 7.70 10.90 -2.68
CA VAL A 12 6.30 11.35 -2.77
C VAL A 12 5.33 10.22 -2.43
N TRP A 13 5.54 9.02 -2.99
CA TRP A 13 4.66 7.88 -2.71
C TRP A 13 4.78 7.35 -1.29
N ILE A 14 5.98 7.38 -0.71
CA ILE A 14 6.18 7.04 0.71
C ILE A 14 5.40 8.01 1.60
N ALA A 15 5.47 9.31 1.33
CA ALA A 15 4.70 10.31 2.08
C ALA A 15 3.18 10.10 1.94
N GLU A 16 2.69 9.72 0.76
CA GLU A 16 1.27 9.39 0.55
C GLU A 16 0.84 8.13 1.33
N ILE A 17 1.71 7.11 1.42
CA ILE A 17 1.49 5.92 2.24
C ILE A 17 1.40 6.30 3.72
N GLU A 18 2.33 7.12 4.21
CA GLU A 18 2.34 7.58 5.60
C GLU A 18 1.07 8.37 5.94
N ALA A 19 0.67 9.29 5.06
CA ALA A 19 -0.56 10.07 5.23
C ALA A 19 -1.82 9.18 5.20
N ALA A 20 -1.86 8.18 4.32
CA ALA A 20 -2.97 7.22 4.27
C ALA A 20 -3.04 6.38 5.55
N ALA A 21 -1.90 5.88 6.02
CA ALA A 21 -1.80 5.11 7.25
C ALA A 21 -2.19 5.93 8.48
N GLU A 22 -1.81 7.20 8.55
CA GLU A 22 -2.26 8.10 9.61
C GLU A 22 -3.78 8.31 9.60
N ARG A 23 -4.38 8.61 8.43
CA ARG A 23 -5.85 8.74 8.27
C ARG A 23 -6.61 7.45 8.64
N LEU A 24 -5.95 6.31 8.53
CA LEU A 24 -6.48 4.99 8.87
C LEU A 24 -6.17 4.56 10.30
N ASP A 25 -5.46 5.39 11.08
CA ASP A 25 -4.99 5.06 12.43
C ASP A 25 -4.26 3.71 12.42
N LEU A 26 -3.28 3.58 11.52
CA LEU A 26 -2.37 2.44 11.41
C LEU A 26 -1.05 2.77 12.10
N GLY A 27 -0.55 1.79 12.85
CA GLY A 27 0.71 1.81 13.57
C GLY A 27 1.93 1.66 12.67
N THR A 28 3.10 1.79 13.28
CA THR A 28 4.40 1.78 12.59
C THR A 28 4.64 0.49 11.81
N GLN A 29 4.23 -0.67 12.33
CA GLN A 29 4.44 -1.94 11.66
C GLN A 29 3.65 -2.03 10.34
N ALA A 30 2.37 -1.64 10.35
CA ALA A 30 1.57 -1.57 9.13
C ALA A 30 2.13 -0.55 8.12
N ARG A 31 2.68 0.59 8.58
CA ARG A 31 3.34 1.56 7.70
C ARG A 31 4.58 0.97 7.01
N SER A 32 5.46 0.33 7.78
CA SER A 32 6.67 -0.31 7.24
C SER A 32 6.33 -1.35 6.18
N TYR A 33 5.38 -2.26 6.47
CA TYR A 33 4.94 -3.25 5.49
C TYR A 33 4.29 -2.62 4.25
N ALA A 34 3.53 -1.53 4.40
CA ALA A 34 2.91 -0.86 3.26
C ALA A 34 3.96 -0.27 2.31
N VAL A 35 5.02 0.32 2.85
CA VAL A 35 6.15 0.83 2.07
C VAL A 35 6.91 -0.31 1.39
N GLU A 36 7.24 -1.38 2.13
CA GLU A 36 7.92 -2.56 1.57
C GLU A 36 7.15 -3.18 0.40
N LEU A 37 5.84 -3.41 0.58
CA LEU A 37 4.96 -3.97 -0.45
C LEU A 37 4.79 -3.05 -1.66
N PHE A 38 4.83 -1.73 -1.47
CA PHE A 38 4.77 -0.80 -2.60
C PHE A 38 6.08 -0.78 -3.38
N LEU A 39 7.22 -0.77 -2.68
CA LEU A 39 8.54 -0.70 -3.30
C LEU A 39 9.00 -2.01 -3.95
N SER A 40 8.38 -3.15 -3.63
CA SER A 40 8.72 -4.44 -4.24
C SER A 40 8.39 -4.51 -5.73
N ASP A 41 7.39 -3.75 -6.19
CA ASP A 41 7.01 -3.65 -7.60
C ASP A 41 6.28 -2.32 -7.86
N VAL A 42 7.05 -1.23 -7.97
CA VAL A 42 6.51 0.11 -8.26
C VAL A 42 6.12 0.17 -9.75
N PRO A 43 4.84 0.32 -10.11
CA PRO A 43 4.44 0.40 -11.51
C PRO A 43 4.89 1.72 -12.14
N GLU A 44 5.02 1.81 -13.46
CA GLU A 44 5.48 3.03 -14.14
C GLU A 44 4.48 4.21 -14.08
N SER A 45 3.17 3.95 -14.17
CA SER A 45 2.16 5.03 -14.27
C SER A 45 1.57 5.41 -12.91
N ASP A 46 1.37 6.70 -12.66
CA ASP A 46 0.80 7.24 -11.41
C ASP A 46 -0.53 6.62 -11.00
N ARG A 47 -1.42 6.34 -11.97
CA ARG A 47 -2.70 5.68 -11.68
C ARG A 47 -2.48 4.28 -11.11
N SER A 48 -1.55 3.53 -11.69
CA SER A 48 -1.19 2.20 -11.20
C SER A 48 -0.42 2.30 -9.88
N LYS A 49 0.47 3.28 -9.70
CA LYS A 49 1.13 3.56 -8.41
C LYS A 49 0.11 3.82 -7.31
N ARG A 50 -0.88 4.69 -7.51
CA ARG A 50 -1.97 4.93 -6.53
C ARG A 50 -2.74 3.66 -6.19
N ALA A 51 -3.02 2.85 -7.21
CA ALA A 51 -3.75 1.61 -7.04
C ALA A 51 -2.96 0.54 -6.27
N THR A 52 -1.66 0.40 -6.57
CA THR A 52 -0.73 -0.48 -5.85
C THR A 52 -0.54 0.01 -4.42
N MET A 53 -0.29 1.31 -4.23
CA MET A 53 -0.21 1.95 -2.91
C MET A 53 -1.41 1.63 -2.02
N ALA A 54 -2.64 1.81 -2.53
CA ALA A 54 -3.85 1.51 -1.78
C ALA A 54 -3.98 0.02 -1.42
N ALA A 55 -3.58 -0.87 -2.33
CA ALA A 55 -3.58 -2.31 -2.09
C ALA A 55 -2.49 -2.71 -1.08
N SER A 56 -1.30 -2.11 -1.12
CA SER A 56 -0.21 -2.29 -0.16
C SER A 56 -0.62 -1.86 1.24
N VAL A 57 -1.27 -0.69 1.40
CA VAL A 57 -1.80 -0.23 2.69
C VAL A 57 -2.82 -1.21 3.26
N TYR A 58 -3.74 -1.71 2.43
CA TYR A 58 -4.72 -2.70 2.89
C TYR A 58 -4.03 -4.02 3.29
N ALA A 59 -3.16 -4.56 2.44
CA ALA A 59 -2.43 -5.80 2.71
C ALA A 59 -1.58 -5.69 3.98
N ALA A 60 -0.85 -4.60 4.15
CA ALA A 60 -0.05 -4.33 5.33
C ALA A 60 -0.88 -4.26 6.61
N SER A 61 -2.09 -3.67 6.56
CA SER A 61 -3.00 -3.67 7.70
C SER A 61 -3.45 -5.09 8.10
N LEU A 62 -3.57 -6.01 7.12
CA LEU A 62 -3.87 -7.41 7.41
C LEU A 62 -2.68 -8.11 8.06
N ILE A 63 -1.48 -7.94 7.49
CA ILE A 63 -0.23 -8.57 7.96
C ILE A 63 0.09 -8.12 9.39
N ALA A 64 -0.06 -6.83 9.68
CA ALA A 64 0.18 -6.25 11.01
C ALA A 64 -0.93 -6.58 12.04
N GLY A 65 -2.04 -7.20 11.63
CA GLY A 65 -3.19 -7.46 12.50
C GLY A 65 -4.02 -6.20 12.83
N GLU A 66 -3.80 -5.10 12.12
CA GLU A 66 -4.45 -3.80 12.29
C GLU A 66 -5.55 -3.56 11.25
N ARG A 67 -6.28 -4.62 10.88
CA ARG A 67 -7.17 -4.65 9.72
C ARG A 67 -8.14 -3.45 9.69
N ARG A 68 -8.13 -2.75 8.56
CA ARG A 68 -9.20 -1.81 8.17
C ARG A 68 -10.03 -2.40 7.03
N SER A 69 -11.25 -1.91 6.82
CA SER A 69 -12.08 -2.36 5.70
C SER A 69 -11.51 -1.84 4.38
N GLN A 70 -11.65 -2.61 3.29
CA GLN A 70 -11.23 -2.15 1.96
C GLN A 70 -11.93 -0.85 1.55
N THR A 71 -13.18 -0.64 1.96
CA THR A 71 -13.89 0.62 1.71
C THR A 71 -13.21 1.80 2.41
N ARG A 72 -12.83 1.66 3.69
CA ARG A 72 -12.16 2.73 4.43
C ARG A 72 -10.79 3.05 3.83
N VAL A 73 -10.04 2.02 3.41
CA VAL A 73 -8.75 2.23 2.72
C VAL A 73 -8.97 2.88 1.35
N ALA A 74 -10.01 2.49 0.62
CA ALA A 74 -10.34 3.07 -0.68
C ALA A 74 -10.69 4.57 -0.57
N GLU A 75 -11.48 4.94 0.42
CA GLU A 75 -11.79 6.35 0.75
C GLU A 75 -10.52 7.12 1.13
N ALA A 76 -9.66 6.53 1.95
CA ALA A 76 -8.40 7.15 2.33
C ALA A 76 -7.48 7.36 1.11
N CYS A 77 -7.43 6.42 0.17
CA CYS A 77 -6.49 6.49 -0.94
C CYS A 77 -7.07 7.09 -2.23
N ASP A 78 -8.32 7.58 -2.20
CA ASP A 78 -9.05 8.08 -3.37
C ASP A 78 -9.08 7.07 -4.53
N VAL A 79 -9.47 5.83 -4.22
CA VAL A 79 -9.65 4.75 -5.20
C VAL A 79 -10.98 4.03 -4.99
N SER A 80 -11.33 3.13 -5.91
CA SER A 80 -12.48 2.25 -5.71
C SER A 80 -12.13 1.07 -4.79
N ARG A 81 -13.09 0.56 -4.01
CA ARG A 81 -12.92 -0.69 -3.24
C ARG A 81 -12.45 -1.85 -4.13
N LEU A 82 -12.97 -1.95 -5.36
CA LEU A 82 -12.59 -3.00 -6.31
C LEU A 82 -11.12 -2.93 -6.73
N THR A 83 -10.55 -1.73 -6.80
CA THR A 83 -9.12 -1.50 -7.10
C THR A 83 -8.22 -2.20 -6.09
N ILE A 84 -8.59 -2.14 -4.80
CA ILE A 84 -7.89 -2.85 -3.73
C ILE A 84 -8.18 -4.34 -3.84
N GLN A 85 -9.46 -4.71 -3.95
CA GLN A 85 -9.93 -6.10 -3.97
C GLN A 85 -9.19 -6.96 -5.01
N SER A 86 -8.93 -6.41 -6.20
CA SER A 86 -8.31 -7.14 -7.31
C SER A 86 -6.80 -7.31 -7.19
N ARG A 87 -6.12 -6.61 -6.26
CA ARG A 87 -4.65 -6.54 -6.20
C ARG A 87 -4.04 -7.09 -4.92
N TRP A 88 -4.70 -6.90 -3.77
CA TRP A 88 -4.05 -7.12 -2.48
C TRP A 88 -3.52 -8.56 -2.26
N LYS A 89 -4.19 -9.57 -2.82
CA LYS A 89 -3.74 -10.96 -2.69
C LYS A 89 -2.42 -11.20 -3.43
N GLY A 90 -2.34 -10.73 -4.67
CA GLY A 90 -1.12 -10.83 -5.47
C GLY A 90 0.07 -10.21 -4.77
N LEU A 91 -0.10 -9.01 -4.20
CA LEU A 91 0.97 -8.34 -3.44
C LEU A 91 1.48 -9.16 -2.24
N ILE A 92 0.57 -9.82 -1.51
CA ILE A 92 0.95 -10.68 -0.40
C ILE A 92 1.70 -11.92 -0.90
N ASP A 93 1.18 -12.55 -1.94
CA ASP A 93 1.75 -13.77 -2.54
C ASP A 93 3.16 -13.49 -3.11
N ASP A 94 3.32 -12.37 -3.82
CA ASP A 94 4.59 -11.93 -4.42
C ASP A 94 5.63 -11.56 -3.36
N ALA A 95 5.21 -11.03 -2.22
CA ALA A 95 6.08 -10.74 -1.09
C ALA A 95 6.43 -11.99 -0.25
N GLY A 96 5.85 -13.16 -0.56
CA GLY A 96 6.02 -14.38 0.23
C GLY A 96 5.47 -14.27 1.65
N LEU A 97 4.54 -13.33 1.87
CA LEU A 97 3.92 -13.10 3.17
C LEU A 97 2.61 -13.90 3.29
N SER A 98 2.10 -14.04 4.49
CA SER A 98 0.77 -14.61 4.71
C SER A 98 0.03 -13.77 5.74
N PRO A 99 -1.25 -13.41 5.49
CA PRO A 99 -2.05 -12.78 6.51
C PRO A 99 -2.27 -13.76 7.67
N PRO A 100 -2.55 -13.28 8.88
CA PRO A 100 -2.78 -14.16 10.02
C PRO A 100 -3.99 -15.07 9.78
N SER A 101 -3.93 -16.30 10.29
CA SER A 101 -5.03 -17.27 10.22
C SER A 101 -6.09 -16.93 11.27
N TRP A 102 -7.02 -16.03 10.95
CA TRP A 102 -8.23 -15.81 11.75
C TRP A 102 -9.48 -15.90 10.89
#